data_AF-A0A969UBZ3-F1
#
_entry.id   AF-A0A969UBZ3-F1
#
_cell.length_a   1.000
_cell.length_b   1.000
_cell.length_c   1.000
_cell.angle_alpha   90.00
_cell.angle_beta   90.00
_cell.angle_gamma   90.00
#
_symmetry.space_group_name_H-M   'P 1'
#
loop_
_entity.id
_entity.type
_entity.pdbx_description
1 polymer ?
#
loop_
_entity_poly.entity_id
_entity_poly.type
_entity_poly.pdbx_seq_one_letter_code
_entity_poly.pdbx_strand_id
1 'polypeptide(L)'
;MSQGQLLAAFGAVERRGVREGKAFNCQSGFILTQVIPAQQAAAMIRHHRGSIANQLHWVKDVIQGEDYSLIRAAQPAPLMA
;
A
#
# COMPACT_ATOMS: atom_id res chain seq x y z
N MET A 1 0.65 23.77 -21.81
CA MET A 1 0.93 22.37 -21.44
C MET A 1 2.21 22.38 -20.62
N SER A 2 2.13 22.29 -19.28
CA SER A 2 3.30 22.38 -18.41
C SER A 2 4.06 21.05 -18.40
N GLN A 3 5.38 21.14 -18.55
CA GLN A 3 6.32 20.03 -18.53
C GLN A 3 6.21 19.21 -17.24
N GLY A 4 6.31 17.89 -17.39
CA GLY A 4 6.09 16.90 -16.34
C GLY A 4 7.05 17.04 -15.18
N GLN A 5 6.53 17.47 -14.03
CA GLN A 5 7.15 17.19 -12.76
C GLN A 5 6.49 15.93 -12.20
N LEU A 6 7.04 14.77 -12.58
CA LEU A 6 6.53 13.44 -12.23
C LEU A 6 6.83 13.07 -10.76
N LEU A 7 7.78 13.77 -10.14
CA LEU A 7 8.27 13.57 -8.79
C LEU A 7 8.50 14.92 -8.12
N ALA A 8 7.90 15.13 -6.95
CA ALA A 8 8.06 16.36 -6.16
C ALA A 8 8.76 16.13 -4.82
N ALA A 9 8.51 15.00 -4.14
CA ALA A 9 9.15 14.69 -2.87
C ALA A 9 9.14 13.20 -2.53
N PHE A 10 10.05 12.81 -1.64
CA PHE A 10 10.02 11.53 -0.94
C PHE A 10 9.59 11.75 0.50
N GLY A 11 8.64 10.95 0.98
CA GLY A 11 8.17 10.98 2.36
C GLY A 11 8.36 9.63 3.03
N ALA A 12 8.72 9.63 4.31
CA ALA A 12 8.74 8.42 5.13
C ALA A 12 7.75 8.55 6.28
N VAL A 13 6.99 7.49 6.54
CA VAL A 13 6.11 7.40 7.71
C VAL A 13 6.59 6.26 8.58
N GLU A 14 6.92 6.59 9.82
CA GLU A 14 7.19 5.60 10.86
C GLU A 14 5.93 5.32 11.67
N ARG A 15 5.69 4.05 12.01
CA ARG A 15 4.60 3.62 12.86
C ARG A 15 5.11 2.64 13.89
N ARG A 16 4.77 2.93 15.13
CA ARG A 16 5.08 2.10 16.29
C ARG A 16 3.80 1.74 17.01
N GLY A 17 3.77 0.59 17.66
CA GLY A 17 2.62 0.17 18.46
C GLY A 17 2.77 -1.27 18.94
N VAL A 18 1.65 -1.85 19.38
CA VAL A 18 1.56 -3.24 19.84
C VAL A 18 0.47 -3.96 19.06
N ARG A 19 0.75 -5.16 18.55
CA ARG A 19 -0.23 -6.08 17.95
C ARG A 19 -0.05 -7.45 18.57
N GLU A 20 -1.14 -8.04 19.07
CA GLU A 20 -1.11 -9.37 19.71
C GLU A 20 -0.04 -9.47 20.81
N GLY A 21 0.13 -8.40 21.60
CA GLY A 21 1.14 -8.32 22.67
C GLY A 21 2.58 -8.12 22.18
N LYS A 22 2.84 -8.13 20.87
CA LYS A 22 4.18 -7.89 20.30
C LYS A 22 4.32 -6.44 19.87
N ALA A 23 5.40 -5.79 20.29
CA ALA A 23 5.75 -4.47 19.79
C ALA A 23 6.09 -4.56 18.30
N PHE A 24 5.64 -3.58 17.52
CA PHE A 24 6.05 -3.42 16.13
C PHE A 24 6.59 -2.01 15.91
N ASN A 25 7.60 -1.91 15.05
CA ASN A 25 8.05 -0.67 14.45
C ASN A 25 8.17 -0.92 12.94
N CYS A 26 7.53 -0.08 12.14
CA CYS A 26 7.63 -0.16 10.68
C CYS A 26 7.77 1.21 10.07
N GLN A 27 8.60 1.30 9.04
CA GLN A 27 8.74 2.46 8.19
C GLN A 27 8.14 2.16 6.81
N SER A 28 7.48 3.13 6.20
CA SER A 28 6.96 3.04 4.84
C SER A 28 7.36 4.29 4.05
N GLY A 29 7.93 4.10 2.87
CA GLY A 29 8.31 5.18 1.96
C GLY A 29 7.19 5.51 0.98
N PHE A 30 7.08 6.78 0.61
CA PHE A 30 6.08 7.31 -0.32
C PHE A 30 6.75 8.25 -1.32
N ILE A 31 6.31 8.15 -2.56
CA ILE A 31 6.65 9.10 -3.63
C ILE A 31 5.48 10.06 -3.77
N LEU A 32 5.75 11.35 -3.70
CA LEU A 32 4.76 12.41 -3.82
C LEU A 32 4.97 13.17 -5.12
N THR A 33 3.89 13.41 -5.85
CA THR A 33 3.85 14.27 -7.04
C THR A 33 3.70 15.75 -6.70
N GLN A 34 3.50 16.09 -5.42
CA GLN A 34 3.42 17.45 -4.91
C GLN A 34 4.03 17.57 -3.51
N VAL A 35 4.61 18.73 -3.19
CA VAL A 35 5.06 19.06 -1.83
C VAL A 35 3.84 19.52 -1.03
N ILE A 36 3.51 18.80 0.05
CA ILE A 36 2.36 19.09 0.90
C ILE A 36 2.75 19.11 2.38
N PRO A 37 1.96 19.79 3.24
CA PRO A 37 2.18 19.76 4.68
C PRO A 37 2.17 18.32 5.23
N ALA A 38 3.05 18.06 6.21
CA ALA A 38 3.23 16.73 6.80
C ALA A 38 1.92 16.15 7.39
N GLN A 39 1.08 17.00 8.00
CA GLN A 39 -0.21 16.59 8.55
C GLN A 39 -1.17 16.10 7.45
N GLN A 40 -1.16 16.78 6.29
CA GLN A 40 -1.98 16.40 5.14
C GLN A 40 -1.48 15.10 4.52
N ALA A 41 -0.16 14.96 4.33
CA ALA A 41 0.46 13.72 3.88
C ALA A 41 0.11 12.54 4.81
N ALA A 42 0.20 12.76 6.12
CA ALA A 42 -0.14 11.74 7.11
C ALA A 42 -1.62 11.33 7.06
N ALA A 43 -2.54 12.28 6.85
CA ALA A 43 -3.96 11.99 6.68
C ALA A 43 -4.23 11.17 5.40
N MET A 44 -3.63 11.57 4.28
CA MET A 44 -3.74 10.85 3.01
C MET A 44 -3.19 9.43 3.11
N ILE A 45 -2.02 9.25 3.72
CA ILE A 45 -1.38 7.93 3.90
C ILE A 45 -2.23 7.01 4.79
N ARG A 46 -2.78 7.55 5.88
CA ARG A 46 -3.70 6.78 6.75
C ARG A 46 -4.95 6.35 5.98
N HIS A 47 -5.54 7.27 5.22
CA HIS A 47 -6.73 6.98 4.44
C HIS A 47 -6.46 5.94 3.35
N HIS A 48 -5.38 6.10 2.59
CA HIS A 48 -4.98 5.17 1.53
C HIS A 48 -4.82 3.73 2.05
N ARG A 49 -4.21 3.54 3.23
CA ARG A 49 -4.10 2.20 3.82
C ARG A 49 -5.46 1.65 4.27
N GLY A 50 -6.29 2.50 4.87
CA GLY A 50 -7.61 2.09 5.38
C GLY A 50 -8.61 1.78 4.26
N SER A 51 -8.56 2.50 3.14
CA SER A 51 -9.44 2.26 2.00
C SER A 51 -8.88 1.17 1.09
N ILE A 52 -7.68 1.34 0.54
CA ILE A 52 -7.17 0.47 -0.51
C ILE A 52 -6.82 -0.91 0.03
N ALA A 53 -6.02 -0.99 1.10
CA ALA A 53 -5.57 -2.29 1.60
C ALA A 53 -6.75 -3.10 2.15
N ASN A 54 -7.64 -2.51 2.95
CA ASN A 54 -8.76 -3.25 3.51
C ASN A 54 -9.85 -3.57 2.48
N GLN A 55 -10.16 -2.68 1.54
CA GLN A 55 -11.18 -2.96 0.52
C GLN A 55 -10.69 -4.00 -0.49
N LEU A 56 -9.40 -3.97 -0.88
CA LEU A 56 -8.83 -5.00 -1.76
C LEU A 56 -8.61 -6.33 -1.05
N HIS A 57 -8.05 -6.34 0.17
CA HIS A 57 -7.89 -7.59 0.92
C HIS A 57 -9.25 -8.24 1.16
N TRP A 58 -10.28 -7.48 1.54
CA TRP A 58 -11.58 -8.11 1.78
C TRP A 58 -12.12 -8.84 0.54
N VAL A 59 -12.04 -8.20 -0.63
CA VAL A 59 -12.49 -8.85 -1.87
C VAL A 59 -11.62 -10.06 -2.20
N LYS A 60 -10.31 -9.96 -2.06
CA LYS A 60 -9.37 -11.01 -2.46
C LYS A 60 -9.37 -12.19 -1.48
N ASP A 61 -9.25 -11.89 -0.19
CA ASP A 61 -9.11 -12.87 0.88
C ASP A 61 -10.46 -13.52 1.21
N VAL A 62 -11.52 -12.70 1.36
CA VAL A 62 -12.84 -13.17 1.84
C VAL A 62 -13.76 -13.55 0.68
N ILE A 63 -13.92 -12.68 -0.32
CA ILE A 63 -14.87 -12.96 -1.42
C ILE A 63 -14.28 -13.97 -2.41
N GLN A 64 -13.01 -13.81 -2.79
CA GLN A 64 -12.34 -14.71 -3.74
C GLN A 64 -11.65 -15.89 -3.05
N GLY A 65 -11.61 -15.91 -1.71
CA GLY A 65 -11.05 -17.02 -0.93
C GLY A 65 -9.56 -17.22 -1.16
N GLU A 66 -8.79 -16.17 -1.47
CA GLU A 66 -7.35 -16.29 -1.75
C GLU A 66 -6.60 -16.95 -0.58
N ASP A 67 -6.99 -16.69 0.66
CA ASP A 67 -6.39 -17.32 1.84
C ASP A 67 -6.48 -18.85 1.83
N TYR A 68 -7.46 -19.41 1.10
CA TYR A 68 -7.66 -20.84 0.90
C TYR A 68 -7.13 -21.34 -0.45
N SER A 69 -6.51 -20.47 -1.25
CA SER A 69 -5.93 -20.84 -2.54
C SER A 69 -4.80 -21.86 -2.35
N LEU A 70 -4.89 -22.96 -3.10
CA LEU A 70 -3.84 -23.99 -3.15
C LEU A 70 -2.71 -23.62 -4.13
N ILE A 71 -2.85 -22.52 -4.88
CA ILE A 71 -1.87 -22.04 -5.85
C ILE A 71 -0.73 -21.36 -5.08
N ARG A 72 0.37 -22.08 -4.88
CA ARG A 72 1.56 -21.60 -4.15
C ARG A 72 2.69 -21.09 -5.03
N ALA A 73 2.55 -21.23 -6.35
CA ALA A 73 3.52 -20.78 -7.33
C ALA A 73 2.79 -20.09 -8.48
N ALA A 74 3.37 -18.99 -8.99
CA ALA A 74 2.83 -18.30 -10.14
C ALA A 74 2.85 -19.24 -11.35
N GLN A 75 1.68 -19.47 -11.95
CA GLN A 75 1.53 -20.06 -13.28
C GLN A 75 1.18 -18.94 -14.25
N PRO A 76 2.17 -18.18 -14.77
CA PRO A 76 1.89 -17.16 -15.76
C PRO A 76 1.29 -17.81 -17.01
N ALA A 77 0.33 -17.13 -17.64
CA ALA A 77 -0.18 -17.55 -18.93
C ALA A 77 0.99 -17.67 -19.93
N PRO A 78 1.03 -18.73 -20.76
CA PRO A 78 2.05 -18.85 -21.78
C PRO A 78 1.96 -17.63 -22.70
N LEU A 79 3.13 -17.07 -23.06
CA LEU A 79 3.21 -16.01 -24.05
C LEU A 79 2.57 -16.55 -25.34
N MET A 80 1.44 -15.98 -25.77
CA MET A 80 0.89 -16.33 -27.08
C MET A 80 1.85 -15.77 -28.14
N ALA A 81 2.46 -16.67 -28.90
CA ALA A 81 3.37 -16.36 -30.01
C ALA A 81 2.61 -15.79 -31.21
#